data_AF-A0AAW5BIE1-F1
#
_entry.id   AF-A0AAW5BIE1-F1
#
_cell.length_a   1.000
_cell.length_b   1.000
_cell.length_c   1.000
_cell.angle_alpha   90.00
_cell.angle_beta   90.00
_cell.angle_gamma   90.00
#
_symmetry.space_group_name_H-M   'P 1'
#
loop_
_entity.id
_entity.type
_entity.pdbx_description
1 polymer ?
#
loop_
_entity_poly.entity_id
_entity_poly.type
_entity_poly.pdbx_seq_one_letter_code
_entity_poly.pdbx_strand_id
1 'polypeptide(L)'
;MSGTGAINTYWVESGTVYYRAVNGTCVVYFDLWIKAVSIDDAVLATDIPYCWLGVYDYKINASSHAPAVFYIQDNALKCGKSNAGRYFGHLVYPTI
;
A
#
# COMPACT_ATOMS: atom_id res chain seq x y z
N MET A 1 9.85 -9.07 12.31
CA MET A 1 9.90 -7.59 12.43
C MET A 1 8.49 -7.05 12.20
N SER A 2 8.07 -6.01 12.92
CA SER A 2 6.79 -5.33 12.69
C SER A 2 6.96 -3.84 12.91
N GLY A 3 6.13 -3.04 12.23
CA GLY A 3 6.21 -1.59 12.33
C GLY A 3 5.06 -0.89 11.61
N THR A 4 5.16 0.42 11.54
CA THR A 4 4.19 1.31 10.89
C THR A 4 4.89 1.97 9.71
N GLY A 5 4.23 1.99 8.55
CA GLY A 5 4.70 2.73 7.39
C GLY A 5 4.45 4.24 7.54
N ALA A 6 5.31 5.06 6.94
CA ALA A 6 5.14 6.51 6.95
C ALA A 6 4.19 6.94 5.82
N ILE A 7 3.10 7.63 6.16
CA ILE A 7 2.08 8.06 5.20
C ILE A 7 2.57 9.24 4.34
N ASN A 8 2.38 9.15 3.03
CA ASN A 8 2.60 10.27 2.13
C ASN A 8 1.33 11.14 2.03
N THR A 9 1.32 12.26 2.76
CA THR A 9 0.19 13.19 2.82
C THR A 9 -0.09 13.95 1.53
N TYR A 10 0.79 13.84 0.52
CA TYR A 10 0.51 14.37 -0.81
C TYR A 10 -0.66 13.62 -1.45
N TRP A 11 -0.63 12.29 -1.44
CA TRP A 11 -1.65 11.41 -2.05
C TRP A 11 -2.70 10.89 -1.06
N VAL A 12 -2.38 10.85 0.22
CA VAL A 12 -3.25 10.32 1.28
C VAL A 12 -3.77 11.46 2.14
N GLU A 13 -5.07 11.51 2.38
CA GLU A 13 -5.71 12.48 3.28
C GLU A 13 -5.59 12.03 4.74
N SER A 14 -5.87 10.76 5.01
CA SER A 14 -5.72 10.14 6.34
C SER A 14 -5.64 8.62 6.24
N GLY A 15 -5.17 7.97 7.29
CA GLY A 15 -5.16 6.50 7.38
C GLY A 15 -3.94 5.93 8.06
N THR A 16 -3.78 4.62 7.95
CA THR A 16 -2.71 3.86 8.60
C THR A 16 -2.17 2.76 7.70
N VAL A 17 -0.86 2.50 7.80
CA VAL A 17 -0.19 1.35 7.20
C VAL A 17 0.62 0.64 8.28
N TYR A 18 0.39 -0.66 8.46
CA TYR A 18 1.14 -1.51 9.38
C TYR A 18 1.74 -2.68 8.62
N TYR A 19 2.87 -3.19 9.09
CA TYR A 19 3.48 -4.37 8.48
C TYR A 19 3.98 -5.37 9.52
N ARG A 20 4.02 -6.63 9.09
CA ARG A 20 4.63 -7.73 9.83
C ARG A 20 5.42 -8.62 8.87
N ALA A 21 6.73 -8.68 9.07
CA ALA A 21 7.65 -9.56 8.36
C ALA A 21 8.07 -10.75 9.25
N VAL A 22 7.89 -11.97 8.73
CA VAL A 22 8.25 -13.24 9.38
C VAL A 22 8.84 -14.16 8.32
N ASN A 23 10.03 -14.72 8.57
CA ASN A 23 10.68 -15.72 7.71
C ASN A 23 10.72 -15.34 6.22
N GLY A 24 11.11 -14.10 5.89
CA GLY A 24 11.23 -13.64 4.51
C GLY A 24 9.91 -13.32 3.81
N THR A 25 8.77 -13.37 4.51
CA THR A 25 7.46 -12.93 4.01
C THR A 25 6.98 -11.73 4.82
N CYS A 26 6.51 -10.68 4.15
CA CYS A 26 5.88 -9.52 4.77
C CYS A 26 4.41 -9.43 4.38
N VAL A 27 3.59 -9.10 5.37
CA VAL A 27 2.20 -8.70 5.18
C VAL A 27 2.09 -7.22 5.54
N VAL A 28 1.61 -6.41 4.60
CA VAL A 28 1.28 -4.99 4.79
C VAL A 28 -0.23 -4.87 4.85
N TYR A 29 -0.74 -4.35 5.96
CA TYR A 29 -2.14 -3.98 6.16
C TYR A 29 -2.28 -2.47 5.99
N PHE A 30 -3.31 -2.02 5.28
CA PHE A 30 -3.57 -0.61 5.11
C PHE A 30 -5.07 -0.29 5.18
N ASP A 31 -5.36 0.93 5.62
CA ASP A 31 -6.67 1.56 5.59
C ASP A 31 -6.46 3.05 5.35
N LEU A 32 -6.71 3.50 4.12
CA LEU A 32 -6.29 4.80 3.62
C LEU A 32 -7.46 5.52 2.96
N TRP A 33 -7.62 6.79 3.29
CA TRP A 33 -8.38 7.76 2.51
C TRP A 33 -7.44 8.40 1.51
N ILE A 34 -7.54 7.99 0.25
CA ILE A 34 -6.68 8.43 -0.84
C ILE A 34 -7.38 9.56 -1.58
N LYS A 35 -6.61 10.57 -2.00
CA LYS A 35 -7.07 11.64 -2.91
C LYS A 35 -7.17 11.10 -4.34
N ALA A 36 -7.70 11.88 -5.28
CA ALA A 36 -7.68 11.46 -6.68
C ALA A 36 -6.22 11.38 -7.18
N VAL A 37 -5.85 10.22 -7.74
CA VAL A 37 -4.51 9.95 -8.29
C VAL A 37 -4.61 9.85 -9.81
N SER A 38 -3.95 10.77 -10.52
CA SER A 38 -3.96 10.81 -11.99
C SER A 38 -2.72 10.19 -12.65
N ILE A 39 -1.77 9.71 -11.85
CA ILE A 39 -0.52 9.08 -12.31
C ILE A 39 -0.51 7.60 -11.91
N ASP A 40 0.36 6.85 -12.57
CA ASP A 40 0.77 5.55 -12.06
C ASP A 40 1.93 5.73 -11.07
N ASP A 41 2.14 4.74 -10.21
CA ASP A 41 3.23 4.67 -9.22
C ASP A 41 3.20 5.75 -8.12
N ALA A 42 2.01 6.23 -7.75
CA ALA A 42 1.85 7.14 -6.62
C ALA A 42 2.26 6.44 -5.32
N VAL A 43 3.25 7.01 -4.62
CA VAL A 43 3.73 6.50 -3.32
C VAL A 43 2.75 6.89 -2.22
N LEU A 44 2.03 5.90 -1.67
CA LEU A 44 1.03 6.10 -0.62
C LEU A 44 1.64 6.06 0.78
N ALA A 45 2.59 5.14 0.99
CA ALA A 45 3.34 5.03 2.23
C ALA A 45 4.75 4.48 1.98
N THR A 46 5.69 4.84 2.85
CA THR A 46 7.09 4.36 2.85
C THR A 46 7.41 3.63 4.16
N ASP A 47 8.69 3.35 4.41
CA ASP A 47 9.20 2.70 5.62
C ASP A 47 8.62 1.30 5.87
N ILE A 48 8.26 0.62 4.80
CA ILE A 48 7.87 -0.80 4.82
C ILE A 48 9.05 -1.68 4.35
N PRO A 49 9.10 -2.97 4.71
CA PRO A 49 10.19 -3.87 4.31
C PRO A 49 10.40 -3.92 2.79
N TYR A 50 11.67 -4.01 2.37
CA TYR A 50 12.06 -3.89 0.97
C TYR A 50 11.60 -5.09 0.13
N CYS A 51 11.23 -4.82 -1.12
CA CYS A 51 11.19 -5.80 -2.20
C CYS A 51 11.39 -5.09 -3.56
N TRP A 52 11.87 -5.81 -4.57
CA TRP A 52 12.06 -5.28 -5.93
C TRP A 52 10.73 -4.90 -6.60
N LEU A 53 9.76 -5.80 -6.57
CA LEU A 53 8.36 -5.59 -6.94
C LEU A 53 7.63 -6.87 -6.51
N GLY A 54 6.65 -6.78 -5.62
CA GLY A 54 6.08 -7.99 -5.03
C GLY A 54 4.64 -7.83 -4.59
N VAL A 55 3.77 -8.67 -5.17
CA VAL A 55 2.48 -9.05 -4.60
C VAL A 55 2.33 -10.56 -4.83
N TYR A 56 2.47 -11.33 -3.75
CA TYR A 56 2.22 -12.78 -3.74
C TYR A 56 0.74 -13.09 -3.52
N ASP A 57 0.09 -12.35 -2.61
CA ASP A 57 -1.33 -12.43 -2.31
C ASP A 57 -1.86 -11.05 -1.92
N TYR A 58 -3.14 -10.78 -2.15
CA TYR A 58 -3.76 -9.52 -1.76
C TYR A 58 -5.27 -9.63 -1.59
N LYS A 59 -5.80 -8.79 -0.69
CA LYS A 59 -7.24 -8.53 -0.60
C LYS A 59 -7.46 -7.05 -0.38
N ILE A 60 -8.17 -6.41 -1.31
CA ILE A 60 -8.40 -4.97 -1.29
C ILE A 60 -9.89 -4.71 -1.42
N ASN A 61 -10.41 -3.88 -0.53
CA ASN A 61 -11.76 -3.34 -0.59
C ASN A 61 -11.68 -1.83 -0.80
N ALA A 62 -12.68 -1.27 -1.45
CA ALA A 62 -12.77 0.16 -1.69
C ALA A 62 -14.21 0.65 -1.44
N SER A 63 -14.35 1.88 -0.94
CA SER A 63 -15.63 2.59 -0.98
C SER A 63 -15.92 3.19 -2.36
N SER A 64 -14.91 3.22 -3.23
CA SER A 64 -14.95 3.68 -4.62
C SER A 64 -15.20 2.51 -5.57
N HIS A 65 -15.99 2.73 -6.62
CA HIS A 65 -16.25 1.73 -7.67
C HIS A 65 -15.16 1.66 -8.74
N ALA A 66 -14.12 2.51 -8.65
CA ALA A 66 -13.03 2.49 -9.62
C ALA A 66 -11.97 1.45 -9.23
N PRO A 67 -11.57 0.57 -10.17
CA PRO A 67 -10.47 -0.36 -9.92
C PRO A 67 -9.18 0.43 -9.76
N ALA A 68 -8.51 0.23 -8.63
CA ALA A 68 -7.19 0.77 -8.34
C ALA A 68 -6.24 -0.39 -8.09
N VAL A 69 -5.07 -0.35 -8.73
CA VAL A 69 -4.02 -1.37 -8.56
C VAL A 69 -3.09 -0.92 -7.45
N PHE A 70 -2.82 -1.80 -6.49
CA PHE A 70 -1.88 -1.57 -5.40
C PHE A 70 -0.77 -2.60 -5.44
N TYR A 71 0.44 -2.20 -5.09
CA TYR A 71 1.60 -3.08 -5.07
C TYR A 71 2.71 -2.52 -4.18
N ILE A 72 3.69 -3.36 -3.85
CA ILE A 72 4.87 -2.98 -3.06
C ILE A 72 6.11 -2.93 -3.97
N GLN A 73 6.88 -1.85 -3.86
CA GLN A 73 8.14 -1.64 -4.57
C GLN A 73 9.02 -0.65 -3.79
N ASP A 74 10.32 -0.92 -3.68
CA ASP A 74 11.33 0.00 -3.12
C ASP A 74 10.95 0.57 -1.74
N ASN A 75 10.62 -0.31 -0.79
CA ASN A 75 10.19 0.07 0.57
C ASN A 75 8.92 0.94 0.61
N ALA A 76 8.08 0.90 -0.44
CA ALA A 76 6.89 1.73 -0.54
C ALA A 76 5.64 0.95 -0.99
N LEU A 77 4.51 1.29 -0.37
CA LEU A 77 3.17 0.96 -0.87
C LEU A 77 2.82 1.98 -1.94
N LYS A 78 2.57 1.50 -3.15
CA LYS A 78 2.22 2.33 -4.30
C LYS A 78 0.85 1.96 -4.84
N CYS A 79 0.24 2.90 -5.55
CA CYS A 79 -0.93 2.61 -6.37
C CYS A 79 -0.84 3.24 -7.76
N GLY A 80 -1.58 2.63 -8.69
CA GLY A 80 -1.89 3.25 -9.98
C GLY A 80 -2.93 4.36 -9.87
N LYS A 81 -3.41 4.83 -11.02
CA LYS A 81 -4.51 5.80 -11.11
C LYS A 81 -5.72 5.32 -10.33
N SER A 82 -6.31 6.22 -9.54
CA SER A 82 -7.43 5.90 -8.67
C SER A 82 -8.29 7.13 -8.35
N ASN A 83 -9.56 6.88 -8.04
CA ASN A 83 -10.46 7.92 -7.56
C ASN A 83 -10.25 8.16 -6.07
N ALA A 84 -10.60 9.37 -5.61
CA ALA A 84 -10.65 9.67 -4.19
C ALA A 84 -11.61 8.71 -3.46
N GLY A 85 -11.22 8.27 -2.27
CA GLY A 85 -12.04 7.37 -1.46
C GLY A 85 -11.24 6.55 -0.46
N ARG A 86 -11.94 5.72 0.30
CA ARG A 86 -11.33 4.80 1.27
C ARG A 86 -10.96 3.49 0.58
N TYR A 87 -9.72 3.08 0.73
CA TYR A 87 -9.19 1.79 0.29
C TYR A 87 -8.54 1.09 1.48
N PHE A 88 -8.91 -0.17 1.72
CA PHE A 88 -8.42 -0.92 2.86
C PHE A 88 -8.24 -2.39 2.52
N GLY A 89 -7.23 -3.02 3.11
CA GLY A 89 -6.86 -4.36 2.72
C GLY A 89 -5.49 -4.77 3.21
N HIS A 90 -4.95 -5.78 2.54
CA HIS A 90 -3.57 -6.21 2.76
C HIS A 90 -2.91 -6.69 1.47
N LEU A 91 -1.58 -6.62 1.45
CA LEU A 91 -0.72 -7.25 0.47
C LEU A 91 0.31 -8.13 1.18
N VAL A 92 0.59 -9.29 0.60
CA VAL A 92 1.62 -10.23 1.05
C VAL A 92 2.71 -10.28 -0.01
N TYR A 93 3.97 -10.23 0.39
CA TYR A 93 5.11 -10.29 -0.55
C TYR A 93 6.37 -10.84 0.13
N PRO A 94 7.29 -11.46 -0.63
CA PRO A 94 8.60 -11.85 -0.12
C PRO A 94 9.47 -10.61 0.11
N THR A 95 10.14 -10.54 1.26
CA THR A 95 11.13 -9.50 1.57
C THR A 95 12.52 -9.94 1.18
N ILE A 96 13.34 -9.00 0.73
CA ILE A 96 14.76 -9.21 0.39
C ILE A 96 15.64 -8.54 1.45
#